data_AF-A0A382XWG6-F1
#
_entry.id   AF-A0A382XWG6-F1
#
_cell.length_a   1.000
_cell.length_b   1.000
_cell.length_c   1.000
_cell.angle_alpha   90.00
_cell.angle_beta   90.00
_cell.angle_gamma   90.00
#
_symmetry.space_group_name_H-M   'P 1'
#
loop_
_entity.id
_entity.type
_entity.pdbx_description
1 polymer ?
#
loop_
_entity_poly.entity_id
_entity_poly.type
_entity_poly.pdbx_seq_one_letter_code
_entity_poly.pdbx_strand_id
1 'polypeptide(L)'
;MYTLGISEIDNDAGAVLLKDSEVVCGINEERLSRIKRHRGFPHRSIDWILEYSKLSLNEIDYIAVAKANPEVDPERFYRARDLLHSYNYFSKEDPASNWVKVLNYLINKYRNAPKGIA
;
A
#
# COMPACT_ATOMS: atom_id res chain seq x y z
N MET A 1 -13.68 -17.25 -0.54
CA MET A 1 -13.30 -16.02 -1.25
C MET A 1 -12.21 -15.31 -0.45
N TYR A 2 -11.04 -15.08 -1.04
CA TYR A 2 -9.93 -14.37 -0.42
C TYR A 2 -9.85 -12.92 -0.90
N THR A 3 -9.69 -11.98 0.03
CA THR A 3 -9.50 -10.56 -0.28
C THR A 3 -8.25 -10.04 0.39
N LEU A 4 -7.34 -9.46 -0.39
CA LEU A 4 -6.14 -8.80 0.11
C LEU A 4 -6.39 -7.30 0.24
N GLY A 5 -6.48 -6.80 1.47
CA GLY A 5 -6.57 -5.39 1.79
C GLY A 5 -5.17 -4.76 1.89
N ILE A 6 -4.99 -3.59 1.28
CA ILE A 6 -3.72 -2.85 1.24
C ILE A 6 -3.95 -1.42 1.75
N SER A 7 -3.11 -0.99 2.69
CA SER A 7 -2.98 0.40 3.12
C SER A 7 -1.56 0.88 2.89
N GLU A 8 -1.39 1.99 2.17
CA GLU A 8 -0.05 2.44 1.74
C GLU A 8 0.24 3.93 2.00
N ILE A 9 -0.76 4.73 2.37
CA ILE A 9 -0.68 6.20 2.31
C ILE A 9 -0.55 6.85 3.69
N ASP A 10 -1.41 6.51 4.65
CA ASP A 10 -1.50 7.26 5.91
C ASP A 10 -0.68 6.61 7.02
N ASN A 11 0.41 7.29 7.39
CA ASN A 11 1.28 7.06 8.55
C ASN A 11 2.03 5.72 8.66
N ASP A 12 1.47 4.59 8.23
CA ASP A 12 2.12 3.28 8.24
C ASP A 12 1.46 2.36 7.19
N ALA A 13 2.28 1.78 6.33
CA ALA A 13 1.83 0.86 5.31
C ALA A 13 1.62 -0.54 5.89
N GLY A 14 0.71 -1.31 5.31
CA GLY A 14 0.42 -2.67 5.75
C GLY A 14 -0.58 -3.38 4.87
N ALA A 15 -0.76 -4.67 5.13
CA ALA A 15 -1.70 -5.51 4.43
C ALA A 15 -2.50 -6.39 5.39
N VAL A 16 -3.69 -6.82 4.94
CA VAL A 16 -4.59 -7.73 5.66
C VAL A 16 -5.19 -8.72 4.69
N LEU A 17 -5.32 -9.99 5.10
CA LEU A 17 -6.03 -11.02 4.36
C LEU A 17 -7.38 -11.29 5.03
N LEU A 18 -8.43 -11.29 4.22
CA LEU A 18 -9.75 -11.74 4.61
C LEU A 18 -10.11 -13.02 3.86
N LYS A 19 -10.85 -13.91 4.53
CA LYS A 19 -11.53 -15.06 3.93
C LYS A 19 -13.01 -14.96 4.25
N ASP A 20 -13.83 -14.83 3.22
CA ASP A 20 -15.30 -14.78 3.35
C ASP A 20 -15.79 -13.73 4.36
N SER A 21 -15.09 -12.59 4.43
CA SER A 21 -15.30 -11.45 5.36
C SER A 21 -14.71 -11.59 6.76
N GLU A 22 -14.05 -12.70 7.07
CA GLU A 22 -13.32 -12.87 8.33
C GLU A 22 -11.85 -12.54 8.16
N VAL A 23 -11.26 -11.83 9.13
CA VAL A 23 -9.82 -11.53 9.12
C VAL A 23 -9.03 -12.80 9.41
N VAL A 24 -8.15 -13.17 8.47
CA VAL A 24 -7.24 -14.32 8.63
C VAL A 24 -5.95 -13.87 9.30
N CYS A 25 -5.31 -12.84 8.74
CA CYS A 25 -4.06 -12.29 9.25
C CYS A 25 -3.86 -10.87 8.71
N GLY A 26 -3.00 -10.09 9.37
CA GLY A 26 -2.60 -8.77 8.89
C GLY A 26 -1.32 -8.32 9.58
N ILE A 27 -0.51 -7.56 8.87
CA ILE A 27 0.78 -7.08 9.37
C ILE A 27 1.13 -5.73 8.77
N ASN A 28 1.77 -4.89 9.58
CA ASN A 28 2.29 -3.60 9.13
C ASN A 28 3.73 -3.74 8.62
N GLU A 29 4.04 -2.98 7.59
CA GLU A 29 5.32 -2.98 6.89
C GLU A 29 6.46 -2.55 7.82
N GLU A 30 6.22 -1.66 8.80
CA GLU A 30 7.23 -1.26 9.78
C GLU A 30 7.79 -2.45 10.59
N ARG A 31 6.99 -3.50 10.82
CA ARG A 31 7.40 -4.67 11.60
C ARG A 31 8.43 -5.51 10.86
N LEU A 32 8.29 -5.58 9.54
CA LEU A 32 9.13 -6.37 8.63
C LEU A 32 10.31 -5.54 8.08
N SER A 33 10.11 -4.25 7.88
CA SER A 33 11.14 -3.32 7.41
C SER A 33 12.04 -2.80 8.53
N ARG A 34 11.54 -2.78 9.77
CA ARG A 34 12.18 -2.13 10.93
C ARG A 34 12.36 -0.62 10.77
N ILE A 35 11.66 -0.02 9.81
CA ILE A 35 11.57 1.42 9.60
C ILE A 35 10.27 1.86 10.27
N LYS A 36 10.35 2.66 11.33
CA LYS A 36 9.17 3.14 12.04
C LYS A 36 8.29 3.95 11.09
N ARG A 37 6.97 3.68 11.07
CA ARG A 37 6.02 4.38 10.19
C ARG A 37 6.41 4.25 8.71
N HIS A 38 6.72 3.03 8.26
CA HIS A 38 7.14 2.80 6.88
C HIS A 38 5.99 3.13 5.94
N ARG A 39 6.18 4.12 5.07
CA ARG A 39 5.18 4.57 4.10
C ARG A 39 5.45 3.97 2.71
N GLY A 40 4.43 3.89 1.88
CA GLY A 40 4.54 3.38 0.51
C GLY A 40 4.01 1.96 0.37
N PHE A 41 4.40 1.28 -0.71
CA PHE A 41 3.82 -0.02 -1.06
C PHE A 41 4.28 -1.13 -0.08
N PRO A 42 3.34 -1.83 0.61
CA PRO A 42 3.66 -2.78 1.67
C PRO A 42 4.02 -4.18 1.11
N HIS A 43 5.05 -4.24 0.26
CA HIS A 43 5.48 -5.48 -0.40
C HIS A 43 5.83 -6.59 0.58
N ARG A 44 6.57 -6.31 1.68
CA ARG A 44 6.94 -7.36 2.64
C ARG A 44 5.72 -7.87 3.38
N SER A 45 4.76 -7.00 3.68
CA SER A 45 3.52 -7.38 4.33
C SER A 45 2.70 -8.33 3.46
N ILE A 46 2.63 -8.06 2.15
CA ILE A 46 1.96 -8.92 1.18
C ILE A 46 2.68 -10.27 1.07
N ASP A 47 4.00 -10.26 0.90
CA ASP A 47 4.81 -11.48 0.79
C ASP A 47 4.64 -12.35 2.04
N TRP A 48 4.71 -11.74 3.23
CA TRP A 48 4.53 -12.44 4.50
C TRP A 48 3.14 -13.06 4.63
N ILE A 49 2.08 -12.35 4.22
CA ILE A 49 0.71 -12.87 4.24
C ILE A 49 0.56 -14.08 3.33
N LEU A 50 1.06 -14.01 2.10
CA LEU A 50 1.00 -15.11 1.13
C LEU A 50 1.74 -16.34 1.67
N GLU A 51 2.94 -16.14 2.22
CA GLU A 51 3.74 -17.21 2.84
C GLU A 51 3.04 -17.83 4.06
N TYR A 52 2.59 -16.99 5.00
CA TYR A 52 1.94 -17.43 6.23
C TYR A 52 0.65 -18.22 5.96
N SER A 53 -0.15 -17.76 5.00
CA SER A 53 -1.41 -18.40 4.61
C SER A 53 -1.24 -19.53 3.59
N LYS A 54 -0.02 -19.77 3.10
CA LYS A 54 0.30 -20.77 2.06
C LYS A 54 -0.54 -20.58 0.80
N LEU A 55 -0.75 -19.33 0.42
CA LEU A 55 -1.50 -18.95 -0.78
C LEU A 55 -0.55 -18.36 -1.82
N SER A 56 -0.86 -18.62 -3.07
CA SER A 56 -0.32 -17.87 -4.20
C SER A 56 -1.19 -16.65 -4.48
N LEU A 57 -0.62 -15.65 -5.18
CA LEU A 57 -1.37 -14.45 -5.59
C LEU A 57 -2.59 -14.79 -6.46
N ASN A 58 -2.53 -15.88 -7.24
CA ASN A 58 -3.62 -16.32 -8.11
C ASN A 58 -4.84 -16.86 -7.34
N GLU A 59 -4.70 -17.13 -6.04
CA GLU A 59 -5.80 -17.57 -5.17
C GLU A 59 -6.49 -16.39 -4.47
N ILE A 60 -6.01 -15.17 -4.71
CA ILE A 60 -6.62 -13.94 -4.19
C ILE A 60 -7.68 -13.47 -5.19
N ASP A 61 -8.95 -13.52 -4.79
CA ASP A 61 -10.07 -13.13 -5.65
C ASP A 61 -10.15 -11.61 -5.84
N TYR A 62 -9.85 -10.85 -4.78
CA TYR A 62 -9.95 -9.39 -4.78
C TYR A 62 -8.77 -8.72 -4.10
N ILE A 63 -8.34 -7.59 -4.66
CA ILE A 63 -7.38 -6.68 -4.02
C ILE A 63 -8.09 -5.37 -3.72
N ALA A 64 -8.23 -5.05 -2.44
CA ALA A 64 -8.84 -3.81 -1.96
C ALA A 64 -7.75 -2.85 -1.51
N VAL A 65 -7.79 -1.61 -1.97
CA VAL A 65 -6.81 -0.59 -1.63
C VAL A 65 -7.50 0.54 -0.88
N ALA A 66 -7.04 0.84 0.33
CA ALA A 66 -7.58 1.91 1.15
C ALA A 66 -7.31 3.27 0.49
N LYS A 67 -8.36 3.91 -0.04
CA LYS A 67 -8.31 5.24 -0.63
C LYS A 67 -9.51 6.07 -0.17
N ALA A 68 -9.28 7.35 0.11
CA ALA A 68 -10.39 8.29 0.30
C ALA A 68 -11.14 8.47 -1.04
N ASN A 69 -12.46 8.56 -1.00
CA ASN A 69 -13.23 8.94 -2.17
C ASN A 69 -13.21 10.47 -2.28
N PRO A 70 -12.73 11.07 -3.38
CA PRO A 70 -12.69 12.53 -3.53
C PRO A 70 -14.07 13.20 -3.47
N GLU A 71 -15.15 12.49 -3.79
CA GLU A 71 -16.51 13.03 -3.73
C GLU A 71 -17.06 13.05 -2.29
N VAL A 72 -16.61 12.12 -1.45
CA VAL A 72 -17.09 11.96 -0.07
C VAL A 72 -16.19 12.71 0.92
N ASP A 73 -14.88 12.66 0.72
CA ASP A 73 -13.86 13.28 1.55
C ASP A 73 -12.72 13.86 0.68
N PRO A 74 -12.98 14.99 0.01
CA PRO A 74 -12.01 15.63 -0.88
C PRO A 74 -10.75 16.09 -0.13
N GLU A 75 -10.91 16.59 1.11
CA GLU A 75 -9.77 17.10 1.89
C GLU A 75 -8.77 15.98 2.19
N ARG A 76 -9.26 14.81 2.66
CA ARG A 76 -8.39 13.66 2.90
C ARG A 76 -7.77 13.15 1.60
N PHE A 77 -8.52 13.13 0.50
CA PHE A 77 -7.99 12.72 -0.80
C PHE A 77 -6.84 13.63 -1.27
N TYR A 78 -7.03 14.95 -1.25
CA TYR A 78 -6.01 15.89 -1.70
C TYR A 78 -4.81 15.93 -0.76
N ARG A 79 -5.03 15.83 0.56
CA ARG A 79 -3.94 15.72 1.53
C ARG A 79 -3.09 14.48 1.29
N ALA A 80 -3.71 13.32 1.09
CA ALA A 80 -3.02 12.08 0.73
C ALA A 80 -2.20 12.26 -0.57
N ARG A 81 -2.80 12.87 -1.60
CA ARG A 81 -2.14 13.17 -2.87
C ARG A 81 -0.90 14.06 -2.68
N ASP A 82 -1.07 15.18 -1.98
CA ASP A 82 -0.01 16.18 -1.79
C ASP A 82 1.13 15.62 -0.93
N LEU A 83 0.82 14.83 0.10
CA LEU A 83 1.82 14.10 0.89
C LEU A 83 2.68 13.20 0.01
N LEU A 84 2.07 12.42 -0.89
CA LEU A 84 2.81 11.54 -1.81
C LEU A 84 3.69 12.35 -2.78
N HIS A 85 3.20 13.46 -3.33
CA HIS A 85 4.00 14.30 -4.22
C HIS A 85 5.17 15.01 -3.52
N SER A 86 5.03 15.31 -2.23
CA SER A 86 6.09 15.95 -1.45
C SER A 86 7.24 15.00 -1.07
N TYR A 87 7.07 13.70 -1.28
CA TYR A 87 8.03 12.70 -0.81
C TYR A 87 9.28 12.61 -1.70
N ASN A 88 10.46 12.64 -1.08
CA ASN A 88 11.71 12.36 -1.76
C ASN A 88 11.96 10.84 -1.84
N TYR A 89 11.34 10.18 -2.82
CA TYR A 89 11.44 8.73 -3.06
C TYR A 89 12.87 8.21 -3.27
N PHE A 90 13.83 9.09 -3.57
CA PHE A 90 15.24 8.74 -3.77
C PHE A 90 16.14 9.27 -2.64
N SER A 91 15.56 9.55 -1.46
CA SER A 91 16.35 9.90 -0.28
C SER A 91 17.42 8.84 0.01
N LYS A 92 18.62 9.30 0.37
CA LYS A 92 19.73 8.43 0.81
C LYS A 92 19.48 7.83 2.19
N GLU A 93 18.57 8.43 2.97
CA GLU A 93 18.19 7.98 4.32
C GLU A 93 17.17 6.84 4.29
N ASP A 94 16.46 6.68 3.18
CA ASP A 94 15.53 5.56 2.99
C ASP A 94 16.34 4.27 2.73
N PRO A 95 16.26 3.25 3.61
CA PRO A 95 17.04 2.03 3.48
C PRO A 95 16.43 1.03 2.49
N ALA A 96 15.31 1.36 1.83
CA ALA A 96 14.74 0.52 0.77
C ALA A 96 15.68 0.39 -0.45
N SER A 97 15.55 -0.71 -1.18
CA SER A 97 16.33 -0.91 -2.41
C SER A 97 15.91 0.09 -3.50
N ASN A 98 16.81 0.37 -4.44
CA ASN A 98 16.52 1.28 -5.55
C ASN A 98 15.29 0.85 -6.38
N TRP A 99 15.07 -0.46 -6.53
CA TRP A 99 13.89 -0.98 -7.22
C TRP A 99 12.58 -0.69 -6.49
N VAL A 100 12.57 -0.83 -5.16
CA VAL A 100 11.40 -0.46 -4.33
C VAL A 100 11.13 1.04 -4.40
N LYS A 101 12.19 1.86 -4.37
CA LYS A 101 12.09 3.31 -4.55
C LYS A 101 11.50 3.70 -5.91
N VAL A 102 11.95 3.07 -6.99
CA VAL A 102 11.41 3.26 -8.33
C VAL A 102 9.94 2.83 -8.40
N LEU A 103 9.59 1.65 -7.87
CA LEU A 103 8.21 1.18 -7.83
C LEU A 103 7.31 2.14 -7.05
N ASN A 104 7.74 2.58 -5.86
CA ASN A 104 7.01 3.57 -5.06
C ASN A 104 6.83 4.88 -5.83
N TYR A 105 7.84 5.37 -6.53
CA TYR A 105 7.72 6.57 -7.37
C TYR A 105 6.70 6.37 -8.50
N LEU A 106 6.78 5.25 -9.23
CA LEU A 106 5.89 4.96 -10.36
C LEU A 106 4.44 4.78 -9.90
N ILE A 107 4.21 3.98 -8.87
CA ILE A 107 2.89 3.76 -8.27
C ILE A 107 2.31 5.12 -7.86
N ASN A 108 3.05 5.94 -7.12
CA ASN A 108 2.48 7.20 -6.63
C ASN A 108 2.29 8.25 -7.73
N LYS A 109 3.19 8.32 -8.72
CA LYS A 109 3.07 9.25 -9.85
C LYS A 109 1.90 8.91 -10.78
N TYR A 110 1.71 7.63 -11.10
CA TYR A 110 0.74 7.21 -12.11
C TYR A 110 -0.59 6.73 -11.53
N ARG A 111 -0.65 6.31 -10.26
CA ARG A 111 -1.90 5.84 -9.62
C ARG A 111 -2.77 6.97 -9.09
N ASN A 112 -2.19 8.14 -8.82
CA ASN A 112 -2.91 9.35 -8.40
C ASN A 112 -3.01 10.42 -9.50
N ALA A 113 -2.50 10.15 -10.70
CA ALA A 113 -2.87 10.95 -11.86
C ALA A 113 -4.41 10.92 -11.94
N PRO A 114 -5.08 12.07 -12.03
CA PRO A 114 -6.51 12.07 -12.32
C PRO A 114 -6.67 11.27 -13.60
N LYS A 115 -7.29 10.08 -13.50
CA LYS A 115 -7.80 9.41 -14.69
C LYS A 115 -8.78 10.44 -15.25
N GLY A 116 -8.40 11.05 -16.37
CA GLY A 116 -9.24 12.02 -17.03
C GLY A 116 -10.64 11.45 -17.10
N ILE A 117 -11.61 12.23 -16.63
CA ILE A 117 -12.96 12.15 -17.15
C ILE A 117 -12.79 12.31 -18.66
N ALA A 118 -12.92 11.20 -19.38
CA ALA A 118 -13.09 11.12 -20.81
C ALA A 118 -14.36 10.31 -21.04
#